data_AF-A0A381XXR2-F1
#
_entry.id   AF-A0A381XXR2-F1
#
_cell.length_a   1.000
_cell.length_b   1.000
_cell.length_c   1.000
_cell.angle_alpha   90.00
_cell.angle_beta   90.00
_cell.angle_gamma   90.00
#
_symmetry.space_group_name_H-M   'P 1'
#
loop_
_entity.id
_entity.type
_entity.pdbx_description
1 polymer ?
#
loop_
_entity_poly.entity_id
_entity_poly.type
_entity_poly.pdbx_seq_one_letter_code
_entity_poly.pdbx_strand_id
1 'polypeptide(L)'
;MMFTYNNFGQIQIGRELYQHDVVLNNKIVERRQKKKSKPLRAQFGHTPLGPKENIPWDCTELVIGTGYYGRLPITEAVIHEAEQRGITLKIMKTAEASKYLSESTTDANAVLHVTC
;
A
#
# COMPACT_ATOMS: atom_id res chain seq x y z
N MET A 1 5.48 -15.09 0.45
CA MET A 1 5.20 -14.74 -0.97
C MET A 1 6.28 -13.77 -1.40
N MET A 2 6.90 -13.91 -2.58
CA MET A 2 8.02 -13.05 -2.98
C MET A 2 7.50 -11.79 -3.70
N PHE A 3 8.01 -10.62 -3.33
CA PHE A 3 7.68 -9.33 -3.92
C PHE A 3 8.93 -8.69 -4.53
N THR A 4 8.85 -8.28 -5.79
CA THR A 4 9.94 -7.61 -6.50
C THR A 4 9.45 -6.29 -7.07
N TYR A 5 10.08 -5.19 -6.68
CA TYR A 5 9.76 -3.85 -7.17
C TYR A 5 11.04 -3.10 -7.55
N ASN A 6 11.40 -3.21 -8.84
CA ASN A 6 12.62 -2.61 -9.39
C ASN A 6 12.34 -1.50 -10.40
N ASN A 7 11.11 -1.43 -10.93
CA ASN A 7 10.74 -0.57 -12.04
C ASN A 7 9.54 0.29 -11.69
N PHE A 8 9.55 1.52 -12.17
CA PHE A 8 8.40 2.41 -12.09
C PHE A 8 7.17 1.81 -12.81
N GLY A 9 6.00 1.91 -12.19
CA GLY A 9 4.72 1.52 -12.76
C GLY A 9 4.36 0.03 -12.66
N GLN A 10 5.24 -0.81 -12.14
CA GLN A 10 4.97 -2.25 -12.04
C GLN A 10 5.57 -2.92 -10.81
N ILE A 11 4.87 -3.92 -10.28
CA ILE A 11 5.34 -4.79 -9.21
C ILE A 11 5.13 -6.25 -9.60
N GLN A 12 6.10 -7.11 -9.31
CA GLN A 12 5.96 -8.55 -9.48
C GLN A 12 5.72 -9.19 -8.12
N ILE A 13 4.68 -10.02 -8.03
CA ILE A 13 4.30 -10.74 -6.81
C ILE A 13 4.15 -12.22 -7.16
N GLY A 14 5.01 -13.05 -6.58
CA GLY A 14 5.18 -14.43 -7.01
C GLY A 14 5.54 -14.51 -8.50
N ARG A 15 4.64 -15.10 -9.30
CA ARG A 15 4.82 -15.23 -10.76
C ARG A 15 4.07 -14.18 -11.56
N GLU A 16 3.24 -13.36 -10.92
CA GLU A 16 2.35 -12.42 -11.57
C GLU A 16 2.94 -11.00 -11.60
N LEU A 17 2.76 -10.31 -12.73
CA LEU A 17 3.18 -8.92 -12.92
C LEU A 17 1.96 -8.01 -12.88
N TYR A 18 1.99 -7.01 -12.01
CA TYR A 18 0.94 -6.03 -11.85
C TYR A 18 1.44 -4.66 -12.28
N GLN A 19 0.83 -4.10 -13.32
CA GLN A 19 1.10 -2.75 -13.82
C GLN A 19 0.15 -1.70 -13.21
N HIS A 20 -0.28 -1.94 -11.97
CA HIS A 20 -1.20 -1.08 -11.24
C HIS A 20 -0.98 -1.24 -9.73
N ASP A 21 -1.50 -0.28 -8.96
CA ASP A 21 -1.47 -0.33 -7.50
C ASP A 21 -2.22 -1.55 -6.98
N VAL A 22 -1.66 -2.23 -5.98
CA VAL A 22 -2.22 -3.45 -5.40
C VAL A 22 -2.45 -3.32 -3.90
N VAL A 23 -3.36 -4.14 -3.40
CA VAL A 23 -3.62 -4.40 -1.99
C VAL A 23 -3.31 -5.86 -1.73
N LEU A 24 -2.61 -6.15 -0.63
CA LEU A 24 -2.44 -7.50 -0.09
C LEU A 24 -3.37 -7.65 1.11
N ASN A 25 -4.36 -8.52 1.01
CA ASN A 25 -5.33 -8.81 2.05
C ASN A 25 -5.30 -10.30 2.38
N ASN A 26 -4.76 -10.68 3.54
CA ASN A 26 -4.65 -12.08 3.96
C ASN A 26 -4.05 -12.99 2.86
N LYS A 27 -2.91 -12.56 2.29
CA LYS A 27 -2.17 -13.22 1.20
C LYS A 27 -2.86 -13.22 -0.17
N ILE A 28 -4.03 -12.58 -0.29
CA ILE A 28 -4.71 -12.37 -1.57
C ILE A 28 -4.32 -11.01 -2.14
N VAL A 29 -3.89 -11.00 -3.41
CA VAL A 29 -3.54 -9.77 -4.11
C VAL A 29 -4.77 -9.25 -4.86
N GLU A 30 -5.12 -8.00 -4.59
CA GLU A 30 -6.25 -7.31 -5.21
C GLU A 30 -5.80 -5.98 -5.84
N ARG A 31 -6.59 -5.48 -6.79
CA ARG A 31 -6.40 -4.12 -7.31
C ARG A 31 -6.78 -3.09 -6.24
N ARG A 32 -5.91 -2.11 -6.00
CA ARG A 32 -6.22 -0.95 -5.15
C ARG A 32 -7.33 -0.08 -5.75
N GLN A 33 -8.32 0.29 -4.95
CA GLN A 33 -9.46 1.11 -5.36
C GLN A 33 -9.19 2.62 -5.24
N LYS A 34 -8.05 3.09 -5.76
CA LYS A 34 -7.57 4.50 -5.69
C LYS A 34 -8.61 5.55 -6.12
N LYS A 35 -9.53 5.18 -7.02
CA LYS A 35 -10.62 6.08 -7.48
C LYS A 35 -11.48 6.59 -6.32
N LYS A 36 -11.61 5.84 -5.22
CA LYS A 36 -12.38 6.26 -4.03
C LYS A 36 -11.77 7.46 -3.31
N SER A 37 -10.47 7.71 -3.47
CA SER A 37 -9.76 8.89 -2.94
C SER A 37 -9.61 10.02 -3.95
N LYS A 38 -10.10 9.86 -5.19
CA LYS A 38 -10.03 10.90 -6.24
C LYS A 38 -10.59 12.26 -5.78
N PRO A 39 -11.70 12.35 -5.00
CA PRO A 39 -12.21 13.63 -4.52
C PRO A 39 -11.20 14.44 -3.67
N LEU A 40 -10.23 13.78 -3.05
CA LEU A 40 -9.20 14.42 -2.22
C LEU A 40 -8.06 15.03 -3.06
N ARG A 41 -7.97 14.71 -4.36
CA ARG A 41 -6.83 15.13 -5.20
C ARG A 41 -6.60 16.64 -5.23
N ALA A 42 -7.68 17.43 -5.18
CA ALA A 42 -7.57 18.89 -5.22
C ALA A 42 -6.81 19.47 -4.00
N GLN A 43 -6.94 18.83 -2.84
CA GLN A 43 -6.29 19.26 -1.59
C GLN A 43 -4.81 18.85 -1.54
N PHE A 44 -4.47 17.69 -2.12
CA PHE A 44 -3.14 17.09 -1.96
C PHE A 44 -2.24 17.25 -3.21
N GLY A 45 -2.76 17.79 -4.33
CA GLY A 45 -2.08 17.82 -5.64
C GLY A 45 -1.95 16.43 -6.30
N HIS A 46 -1.93 15.38 -5.49
CA HIS A 46 -1.93 13.96 -5.86
C HIS A 46 -3.17 13.28 -5.26
N THR A 47 -3.53 12.09 -5.77
CA THR A 47 -4.57 11.28 -5.11
C THR A 47 -3.95 10.54 -3.92
N PRO A 48 -4.29 10.91 -2.67
CA PRO A 48 -3.71 10.29 -1.48
C PRO A 48 -4.20 8.85 -1.28
N LEU A 49 -3.62 8.13 -0.33
CA LEU A 49 -4.27 7.00 0.34
C LEU A 49 -5.28 7.54 1.34
N GLY A 50 -6.57 7.29 1.07
CA GLY A 50 -7.69 7.81 1.87
C GLY A 50 -8.56 6.71 2.48
N PRO A 51 -9.40 7.06 3.48
CA PRO A 51 -10.12 6.09 4.31
C PRO A 51 -11.23 5.34 3.58
N LYS A 52 -11.66 5.82 2.41
CA LYS A 52 -12.70 5.17 1.61
C LYS A 52 -12.16 4.01 0.77
N GLU A 53 -10.84 3.85 0.65
CA GLU A 53 -10.24 2.80 -0.16
C GLU A 53 -10.40 1.41 0.46
N ASN A 54 -10.11 0.36 -0.30
CA ASN A 54 -10.10 -1.02 0.17
C ASN A 54 -8.85 -1.32 1.02
N ILE A 55 -8.65 -0.58 2.11
CA ILE A 55 -7.55 -0.81 3.03
C ILE A 55 -7.84 -2.10 3.82
N PRO A 56 -6.91 -3.07 3.82
CA PRO A 56 -7.12 -4.40 4.42
C PRO A 56 -6.83 -4.36 5.94
N TRP A 57 -7.79 -3.82 6.70
CA TRP A 57 -7.64 -3.58 8.14
C TRP A 57 -7.58 -4.83 9.03
N ASP A 58 -7.91 -6.01 8.52
CA ASP A 58 -7.85 -7.26 9.28
C ASP A 58 -6.40 -7.79 9.34
N CYS A 59 -5.57 -7.14 10.15
CA CYS A 59 -4.15 -7.47 10.37
C CYS A 59 -3.64 -6.83 11.66
N THR A 60 -2.48 -7.27 12.15
CA THR A 60 -1.75 -6.59 13.23
C THR A 60 -0.77 -5.53 12.71
N GLU A 61 -0.35 -5.68 11.45
CA GLU A 61 0.58 -4.78 10.79
C GLU A 61 0.12 -4.51 9.35
N LEU A 62 0.10 -3.22 8.99
CA LEU A 62 -0.24 -2.73 7.66
C LEU A 62 0.96 -2.01 7.04
N VAL A 63 1.47 -2.55 5.95
CA VAL A 63 2.58 -1.98 5.19
C VAL A 63 2.03 -1.04 4.11
N ILE A 64 2.53 0.19 4.04
CA ILE A 64 2.17 1.17 3.01
C ILE A 64 3.40 1.47 2.17
N GLY A 65 3.41 0.96 0.94
CA GLY A 65 4.38 1.28 -0.09
C GLY A 65 4.03 2.61 -0.76
N THR A 66 4.84 3.63 -0.54
CA THR A 66 4.54 5.03 -0.91
C THR A 66 4.92 5.40 -2.35
N GLY A 67 5.20 4.40 -3.19
CA GLY A 67 5.63 4.61 -4.58
C GLY A 67 7.14 4.53 -4.75
N TYR A 68 7.57 4.67 -6.00
CA TYR A 68 8.96 4.66 -6.43
C TYR A 68 9.77 5.77 -5.75
N TYR A 69 9.18 6.98 -5.72
CA TYR A 69 9.81 8.15 -5.12
C TYR A 69 9.31 8.46 -3.70
N GLY A 70 8.46 7.60 -3.14
CA GLY A 70 7.87 7.80 -1.82
C GLY A 70 6.97 9.04 -1.71
N ARG A 71 6.19 9.35 -2.75
CA ARG A 71 5.42 10.59 -2.86
C ARG A 71 3.92 10.40 -2.66
N LEU A 72 3.44 9.18 -2.40
CA LEU A 72 2.05 8.94 -2.06
C LEU A 72 1.70 9.64 -0.73
N PRO A 73 0.83 10.67 -0.73
CA PRO A 73 0.35 11.25 0.51
C PRO A 73 -0.61 10.27 1.20
N ILE A 74 -0.58 10.23 2.53
CA ILE A 74 -1.50 9.44 3.36
C ILE A 74 -2.30 10.42 4.19
N THR A 75 -3.63 10.28 4.21
CA THR A 75 -4.48 11.19 5.00
C THR A 75 -4.39 10.88 6.49
N GLU A 76 -4.48 11.90 7.35
CA GLU A 76 -4.60 11.74 8.81
C GLU A 76 -5.68 10.74 9.23
N ALA A 77 -6.81 10.71 8.51
CA ALA A 77 -7.88 9.75 8.77
C ALA A 77 -7.44 8.27 8.66
N VAL A 78 -6.49 7.96 7.78
CA VAL A 78 -5.93 6.60 7.65
C VAL A 78 -4.98 6.29 8.81
N ILE A 79 -4.21 7.28 9.26
CA ILE A 79 -3.29 7.13 10.40
C ILE A 79 -4.10 6.90 11.68
N HIS A 80 -5.08 7.76 11.96
CA HIS A 80 -5.95 7.63 13.13
C HIS A 80 -6.75 6.32 13.13
N GLU A 81 -7.24 5.85 11.98
CA GLU A 81 -7.96 4.58 11.89
C GLU A 81 -7.06 3.39 12.28
N ALA A 82 -5.79 3.41 11.87
CA ALA A 82 -4.84 2.38 12.25
C ALA A 82 -4.56 2.40 13.76
N GLU A 83 -4.37 3.58 14.34
CA GLU A 83 -4.18 3.77 15.79
C GLU A 83 -5.38 3.26 16.59
N GLN A 84 -6.60 3.62 16.18
CA GLN A 84 -7.84 3.17 16.84
C GLN A 84 -8.01 1.64 16.80
N ARG A 85 -7.50 1.00 15.75
CA ARG A 85 -7.53 -0.45 15.58
C ARG A 85 -6.34 -1.16 16.25
N GLY A 86 -5.37 -0.42 16.80
CA GLY A 86 -4.13 -1.00 17.34
C GLY A 86 -3.25 -1.63 16.26
N ILE A 87 -3.36 -1.19 15.01
CA ILE A 87 -2.60 -1.71 13.88
C ILE A 87 -1.29 -0.94 13.76
N THR A 88 -0.18 -1.67 13.66
CA THR A 88 1.13 -1.07 13.43
C THR A 88 1.25 -0.66 11.96
N LEU A 89 1.41 0.64 11.69
CA LEU A 89 1.69 1.14 10.34
C LEU A 89 3.19 1.07 10.03
N LYS A 90 3.53 0.47 8.88
CA LYS A 90 4.88 0.48 8.32
C LYS A 90 4.88 1.25 7.00
N ILE A 91 5.26 2.52 7.05
CA ILE A 91 5.26 3.41 5.89
C ILE A 91 6.68 3.52 5.33
N MET A 92 6.88 3.12 4.09
CA MET A 92 8.20 3.12 3.43
C MET A 92 8.07 3.19 1.91
N LYS A 93 9.18 3.29 1.17
CA LYS A 93 9.11 3.24 -0.30
C LYS A 93 8.67 1.85 -0.75
N THR A 94 8.04 1.75 -1.92
CA THR A 94 7.54 0.45 -2.39
C THR A 94 8.65 -0.59 -2.58
N ALA A 95 9.88 -0.18 -2.90
CA ALA A 95 11.04 -1.08 -2.94
C ALA A 95 11.37 -1.69 -1.57
N GLU A 96 11.35 -0.87 -0.51
CA GLU A 96 11.58 -1.29 0.87
C GLU A 96 10.42 -2.17 1.36
N ALA A 97 9.18 -1.78 1.04
CA ALA A 97 7.98 -2.54 1.38
C ALA A 97 8.02 -3.94 0.74
N SER A 98 8.42 -4.05 -0.53
CA SER A 98 8.57 -5.34 -1.20
C SER A 98 9.63 -6.22 -0.56
N LYS A 99 10.78 -5.65 -0.17
CA LYS A 99 11.82 -6.39 0.55
C LYS A 99 11.28 -6.90 1.89
N TYR A 100 10.67 -6.00 2.66
CA TYR A 100 10.08 -6.32 3.95
C TYR A 100 9.02 -7.43 3.85
N LEU A 101 8.06 -7.32 2.93
CA LEU A 101 7.01 -8.33 2.73
C LEU A 101 7.54 -9.68 2.24
N SER A 102 8.72 -9.71 1.59
CA SER A 102 9.36 -10.96 1.15
C SER A 102 10.11 -11.67 2.27
N GLU A 103 10.70 -10.91 3.19
CA GLU A 103 11.53 -11.41 4.30
C GLU A 103 10.71 -11.65 5.57
N SER A 104 9.57 -10.96 5.72
CA SER A 104 8.76 -11.01 6.92
C SER A 104 8.06 -12.36 7.09
N THR A 105 8.08 -12.86 8.32
CA THR A 105 7.32 -14.04 8.76
C THR A 105 5.96 -13.68 9.33
N THR A 106 5.67 -12.38 9.51
CA THR A 106 4.36 -11.91 9.99
C THR A 106 3.36 -11.85 8.84
N ASP A 107 2.11 -12.22 9.11
CA ASP A 107 0.99 -12.09 8.17
C ASP A 107 0.53 -10.61 8.07
N ALA A 108 1.42 -9.76 7.53
CA ALA A 108 1.13 -8.35 7.30
C ALA A 108 0.26 -8.17 6.06
N ASN A 109 -0.68 -7.23 6.13
CA ASN A 109 -1.39 -6.75 4.96
C ASN A 109 -0.67 -5.54 4.36
N ALA A 110 -1.00 -5.18 3.12
CA ALA A 110 -0.31 -4.09 2.45
C ALA A 110 -1.17 -3.28 1.48
N VAL A 111 -0.79 -2.02 1.30
CA VAL A 111 -1.20 -1.17 0.18
C VAL A 111 0.05 -0.72 -0.56
N LEU A 112 0.22 -1.10 -1.82
CA LEU A 112 1.44 -0.85 -2.58
C LEU A 112 1.14 0.06 -3.77
N HIS A 113 1.68 1.28 -3.71
CA HIS A 113 1.66 2.21 -4.84
C HIS A 113 2.82 1.92 -5.78
N VAL A 114 2.57 1.79 -7.08
CA VAL A 114 3.62 1.39 -8.04
C VAL A 114 4.19 2.55 -8.85
N THR A 115 3.68 3.77 -8.69
CA THR A 115 4.15 4.98 -9.39
C THR A 115 4.74 6.04 -8.44
N CYS A 116 4.42 7.34 -8.63
CA CYS A 116 4.83 8.46 -7.78
C CYS A 116 3.74 8.81 -6.76
#